data_AF-A0A3M0Y7Z4-F1
#
_entry.id   AF-A0A3M0Y7Z4-F1
#
_cell.length_a   1.000
_cell.length_b   1.000
_cell.length_c   1.000
_cell.angle_alpha   90.00
_cell.angle_beta   90.00
_cell.angle_gamma   90.00
#
_symmetry.space_group_name_H-M   'P 1'
#
loop_
_entity.id
_entity.type
_entity.pdbx_description
1 polymer ?
#
loop_
_entity_poly.entity_id
_entity_poly.type
_entity_poly.pdbx_seq_one_letter_code
_entity_poly.pdbx_strand_id
1 'polypeptide(L)'
;MITYDSSKGPYLLDEVAKRGHSLWWDPADQAWHSSDDAAVQALINTFDPLPPAQQAAEQRVDAAAGEARARYITVAPGQEAVYNLKLQQAKDYQAAGNPADATPWPLINQEATARGVSPSQVATEIITTANQWIQIAAQIEAIRMKAKADIKAATTWQQCEQIASQA
;
A
#
# COMPACT_ATOMS: atom_id res chain seq x y z
N MET A 1 9.19 41.53 -1.09
CA MET A 1 7.88 41.17 -0.53
C MET A 1 7.39 39.97 -1.30
N ILE A 2 7.40 38.82 -0.64
CA ILE A 2 6.95 37.56 -1.21
C ILE A 2 5.42 37.46 -1.12
N THR A 3 4.81 36.91 -2.16
CA THR A 3 3.38 36.62 -2.20
C THR A 3 3.22 35.10 -2.21
N TYR A 4 2.78 34.55 -1.08
CA TYR A 4 2.52 33.11 -0.96
C TYR A 4 1.25 32.72 -1.72
N ASP A 5 1.34 31.65 -2.49
CA ASP A 5 0.21 31.01 -3.13
C ASP A 5 -0.18 29.74 -2.37
N SER A 6 -1.20 29.86 -1.51
CA SER A 6 -1.71 28.73 -0.73
C SER A 6 -2.32 27.62 -1.58
N SER A 7 -2.63 27.89 -2.86
CA SER A 7 -3.08 26.87 -3.81
C SER A 7 -2.00 25.85 -4.16
N LYS A 8 -0.73 26.08 -3.79
CA LYS A 8 0.38 25.14 -4.00
C LYS A 8 0.57 24.14 -2.85
N GLY A 9 -0.07 24.41 -1.70
CA GLY A 9 -0.10 23.50 -0.56
C GLY A 9 1.29 23.18 0.04
N PRO A 10 1.41 22.05 0.78
CA PRO A 10 2.64 21.68 1.47
C PRO A 10 3.80 21.33 0.49
N TYR A 11 3.47 20.93 -0.74
CA TYR A 11 4.45 20.53 -1.75
C TYR A 11 5.40 21.67 -2.16
N LEU A 12 4.93 22.92 -2.10
CA LEU A 12 5.75 24.10 -2.36
C LEU A 12 6.81 24.29 -1.27
N LEU A 13 6.46 24.07 0.00
CA LEU A 13 7.40 24.20 1.12
C LEU A 13 8.54 23.18 1.00
N ASP A 14 8.19 21.95 0.62
CA ASP A 14 9.18 20.90 0.36
C ASP A 14 10.10 21.26 -0.82
N GLU A 15 9.57 21.82 -1.91
CA GLU A 15 10.40 22.25 -3.04
C GLU A 15 11.32 23.41 -2.67
N VAL A 16 10.82 24.40 -1.92
CA VAL A 16 11.64 25.52 -1.42
C VAL A 16 12.80 25.00 -0.56
N ALA A 17 12.52 24.07 0.36
CA ALA A 17 13.55 23.45 1.20
C ALA A 17 14.56 22.63 0.38
N LYS A 18 14.12 21.86 -0.62
CA LYS A 18 15.01 21.10 -1.53
C LYS A 18 15.97 22.00 -2.32
N ARG A 19 15.58 23.24 -2.58
CA ARG A 19 16.42 24.25 -3.25
C ARG A 19 17.37 25.00 -2.29
N GLY A 20 17.37 24.64 -1.01
CA GLY A 20 18.22 25.26 0.00
C GLY A 20 17.72 26.62 0.48
N HIS A 21 16.44 26.92 0.24
CA HIS A 21 15.79 28.14 0.72
C HIS A 21 14.83 27.83 1.88
N SER A 22 14.42 28.87 2.60
CA SER A 22 13.35 28.78 3.59
C SER A 22 12.21 29.73 3.25
N LEU A 23 10.99 29.29 3.59
CA LEU A 23 9.76 30.06 3.49
C LEU A 23 8.98 29.81 4.78
N TRP A 24 8.69 30.86 5.55
CA TRP A 24 8.02 30.74 6.84
C TRP A 24 7.00 31.85 7.04
N TRP A 25 6.00 31.56 7.86
CA TRP A 25 5.03 32.55 8.33
C TRP A 25 5.56 33.21 9.59
N ASP A 26 5.61 34.53 9.62
CA ASP A 26 5.90 35.30 10.82
C ASP A 26 4.58 35.79 11.45
N PRO A 27 4.22 35.31 12.65
CA PRO A 27 2.99 35.73 13.32
C PRO A 27 3.04 37.16 13.86
N ALA A 28 4.22 37.78 14.00
CA ALA A 28 4.36 39.12 14.55
C ALA A 28 3.87 40.20 13.57
N ASP A 29 4.12 40.02 12.28
CA ASP A 29 3.67 40.92 11.21
C ASP A 29 2.62 40.31 10.29
N GLN A 30 2.23 39.06 10.54
CA GLN A 30 1.25 38.31 9.75
C GLN A 30 1.62 38.25 8.27
N ALA A 31 2.90 38.03 7.97
CA ALA A 31 3.42 37.91 6.62
C ALA A 31 4.25 36.65 6.40
N TRP A 32 4.33 36.23 5.14
CA TRP A 32 5.31 35.23 4.73
C TRP A 32 6.66 35.91 4.51
N HIS A 33 7.71 35.25 4.97
CA HIS A 33 9.11 35.66 4.80
C HIS A 33 9.91 34.55 4.17
N SER A 34 11.01 34.91 3.52
CA SER A 34 11.89 33.95 2.87
C SER A 34 13.36 34.26 3.05
N SER A 35 14.22 33.24 2.87
CA SER A 35 15.67 33.42 2.90
C SER A 35 16.19 34.22 1.70
N ASP A 36 15.43 34.23 0.58
CA ASP A 36 15.75 34.92 -0.66
C ASP A 36 14.44 35.17 -1.43
N ASP A 37 13.92 36.40 -1.33
CA ASP A 37 12.62 36.77 -1.91
C ASP A 37 12.58 36.57 -3.43
N ALA A 38 13.69 36.83 -4.13
CA ALA A 38 13.72 36.72 -5.58
C ALA A 38 13.70 35.26 -6.02
N ALA A 39 14.53 34.42 -5.40
CA ALA A 39 14.60 32.99 -5.71
C ALA A 39 13.31 32.26 -5.33
N VAL A 40 12.76 32.52 -4.14
CA VAL A 40 11.55 31.83 -3.67
C VAL A 40 10.31 32.29 -4.43
N GLN A 41 10.17 33.58 -4.78
CA GLN A 41 9.05 34.02 -5.61
C GLN A 41 9.08 33.37 -7.01
N ALA A 42 10.27 33.16 -7.60
CA ALA A 42 10.40 32.43 -8.86
C ALA A 42 9.93 30.97 -8.76
N LEU A 43 10.23 30.30 -7.63
CA LEU A 43 9.71 28.95 -7.34
C LEU A 43 8.18 28.96 -7.22
N ILE A 44 7.61 29.87 -6.42
CA ILE A 44 6.14 29.97 -6.24
C ILE A 44 5.42 30.10 -7.60
N ASN A 45 5.94 30.95 -8.47
CA ASN A 45 5.32 31.26 -9.76
C ASN A 45 5.34 30.07 -10.75
N THR A 46 6.34 29.20 -10.64
CA THR A 46 6.59 28.13 -11.62
C THR A 46 6.23 26.74 -11.11
N PHE A 47 6.11 26.58 -9.79
CA PHE A 47 5.92 25.29 -9.18
C PHE A 47 4.54 24.70 -9.48
N ASP A 48 4.54 23.48 -10.01
CA ASP A 48 3.36 22.65 -10.14
C ASP A 48 3.36 21.60 -9.01
N PRO A 49 2.40 21.68 -8.07
CA PRO A 49 2.30 20.72 -6.99
C PRO A 49 1.72 19.36 -7.42
N LEU A 50 1.14 19.24 -8.63
CA LEU A 50 0.44 18.03 -9.03
C LEU A 50 1.38 16.80 -9.14
N PRO A 51 2.54 16.85 -9.82
CA PRO A 51 3.42 15.69 -9.92
C PRO A 51 3.90 15.12 -8.57
N PRO A 52 4.44 15.91 -7.62
CA PRO A 52 4.83 15.38 -6.32
C PRO A 52 3.62 14.89 -5.51
N ALA A 53 2.44 15.51 -5.67
CA ALA A 53 1.22 15.05 -5.00
C ALA A 53 0.73 13.71 -5.52
N GLN A 54 0.78 13.47 -6.83
CA GLN A 54 0.47 12.16 -7.41
C GLN A 54 1.39 11.08 -6.85
N GLN A 55 2.70 11.34 -6.81
CA GLN A 55 3.68 10.41 -6.26
C GLN A 55 3.41 10.08 -4.78
N ALA A 56 3.21 11.10 -3.94
CA ALA A 56 2.96 10.92 -2.52
C ALA A 56 1.61 10.22 -2.25
N ALA A 57 0.57 10.53 -3.04
CA ALA A 57 -0.72 9.86 -2.97
C ALA A 57 -0.63 8.38 -3.35
N GLU A 58 0.06 8.04 -4.45
CA GLU A 58 0.25 6.64 -4.85
C GLU A 58 1.01 5.83 -3.79
N GLN A 59 2.06 6.42 -3.19
CA GLN A 59 2.84 5.76 -2.13
C GLN A 59 1.98 5.46 -0.90
N ARG A 60 1.10 6.39 -0.49
CA ARG A 60 0.17 6.17 0.62
C ARG A 60 -0.85 5.09 0.31
N VAL A 61 -1.38 5.07 -0.91
CA VAL A 61 -2.30 4.01 -1.38
C VAL A 61 -1.63 2.64 -1.36
N ASP A 62 -0.38 2.55 -1.83
CA ASP A 62 0.39 1.30 -1.81
C ASP A 62 0.72 0.86 -0.36
N ALA A 63 1.03 1.79 0.53
CA ALA A 63 1.25 1.52 1.95
C ALA A 63 -0.03 1.02 2.65
N ALA A 64 -1.15 1.72 2.47
CA ALA A 64 -2.45 1.34 3.03
C ALA A 64 -2.90 -0.05 2.54
N ALA A 65 -2.68 -0.36 1.26
CA ALA A 65 -2.92 -1.69 0.73
C ALA A 65 -2.01 -2.75 1.38
N GLY A 66 -0.73 -2.43 1.62
CA GLY A 66 0.20 -3.30 2.35
C GLY A 66 -0.26 -3.59 3.79
N GLU A 67 -0.63 -2.54 4.53
CA GLU A 67 -1.19 -2.66 5.89
C GLU A 67 -2.48 -3.47 5.90
N ALA A 68 -3.34 -3.30 4.88
CA ALA A 68 -4.55 -4.08 4.73
C ALA A 68 -4.27 -5.57 4.55
N ARG A 69 -3.32 -5.94 3.69
CA ARG A 69 -2.90 -7.34 3.52
C ARG A 69 -2.34 -7.91 4.82
N ALA A 70 -1.51 -7.14 5.54
CA ALA A 70 -0.88 -7.56 6.79
C ALA A 70 -1.87 -7.91 7.92
N ARG A 71 -3.14 -7.46 7.86
CA ARG A 71 -4.19 -7.87 8.80
C ARG A 71 -4.68 -9.31 8.62
N TYR A 72 -4.44 -9.92 7.47
CA TYR A 72 -4.96 -11.25 7.12
C TYR A 72 -3.87 -12.30 6.88
N ILE A 73 -2.62 -11.89 6.69
CA ILE A 73 -1.49 -12.79 6.42
C ILE A 73 -0.44 -12.68 7.52
N THR A 74 0.37 -13.73 7.64
CA THR A 74 1.59 -13.67 8.47
C THR A 74 2.72 -13.03 7.69
N VAL A 75 3.26 -11.92 8.20
CA VAL A 75 4.44 -11.26 7.63
C VAL A 75 5.69 -11.78 8.33
N ALA A 76 6.28 -12.85 7.78
CA ALA A 76 7.52 -13.44 8.27
C ALA A 76 8.38 -13.97 7.11
N PRO A 77 9.72 -13.82 7.15
CA PRO A 77 10.60 -14.30 6.10
C PRO A 77 10.36 -15.79 5.77
N GLY A 78 10.16 -16.10 4.49
CA GLY A 78 9.95 -17.48 4.01
C GLY A 78 8.56 -18.07 4.26
N GLN A 79 7.71 -17.43 5.08
CA GLN A 79 6.41 -17.97 5.45
C GLN A 79 5.43 -18.04 4.26
N GLU A 80 5.47 -17.05 3.37
CA GLU A 80 4.67 -17.05 2.14
C GLU A 80 4.99 -18.26 1.25
N ALA A 81 6.28 -18.60 1.11
CA ALA A 81 6.70 -19.77 0.35
C ALA A 81 6.15 -21.06 0.95
N VAL A 82 6.17 -21.19 2.28
CA VAL A 82 5.57 -22.33 2.99
C VAL A 82 4.07 -22.42 2.75
N TYR A 83 3.34 -21.31 2.82
CA TYR A 83 1.89 -21.31 2.57
C TYR A 83 1.54 -21.67 1.13
N ASN A 84 2.31 -21.20 0.14
CA ASN A 84 2.10 -21.56 -1.26
C ASN A 84 2.35 -23.05 -1.50
N LEU A 85 3.40 -23.63 -0.90
CA LEU A 85 3.67 -25.07 -0.97
C LEU A 85 2.58 -25.89 -0.28
N LYS A 86 2.07 -25.44 0.89
CA LYS A 86 0.95 -26.07 1.59
C LYS A 86 -0.32 -26.08 0.73
N LEU A 87 -0.66 -24.95 0.09
CA LEU A 87 -1.82 -24.85 -0.79
C LEU A 87 -1.69 -25.77 -2.01
N GLN A 88 -0.51 -25.85 -2.62
CA GLN A 88 -0.25 -26.74 -3.74
C GLN A 88 -0.44 -28.21 -3.31
N GLN A 89 0.18 -28.63 -2.21
CA GLN A 89 0.03 -30.00 -1.71
C GLN A 89 -1.40 -30.34 -1.32
N ALA A 90 -2.14 -29.40 -0.70
CA ALA A 90 -3.54 -29.60 -0.36
C ALA A 90 -4.40 -29.86 -1.61
N LYS A 91 -4.19 -29.08 -2.68
CA LYS A 91 -4.89 -29.26 -3.96
C LYS A 91 -4.56 -30.59 -4.61
N ASP A 92 -3.28 -30.97 -4.64
CA ASP A 92 -2.82 -32.22 -5.23
C ASP A 92 -3.36 -33.43 -4.45
N TYR A 93 -3.39 -33.35 -3.11
CA TYR A 93 -3.96 -34.38 -2.24
C TYR A 93 -5.47 -34.57 -2.49
N GLN A 94 -6.22 -33.46 -2.62
CA GLN A 94 -7.64 -33.53 -2.97
C GLN A 94 -7.86 -34.09 -4.38
N ALA A 95 -7.04 -33.70 -5.36
CA ALA A 95 -7.10 -34.20 -6.73
C ALA A 95 -6.81 -35.71 -6.81
N ALA A 96 -5.97 -36.23 -5.92
CA ALA A 96 -5.70 -37.66 -5.77
C ALA A 96 -6.83 -38.44 -5.05
N GLY A 97 -7.94 -37.79 -4.71
CA GLY A 97 -9.10 -38.43 -4.08
C GLY A 97 -9.01 -38.56 -2.57
N ASN A 98 -8.18 -37.75 -1.91
CA ASN A 98 -7.97 -37.77 -0.45
C ASN A 98 -7.55 -39.15 0.09
N PRO A 99 -6.43 -39.73 -0.41
CA PRO A 99 -5.98 -41.04 0.03
C PRO A 99 -5.65 -41.07 1.53
N ALA A 100 -5.87 -42.21 2.19
CA ALA A 100 -5.52 -42.38 3.60
C ALA A 100 -4.01 -42.21 3.87
N ASP A 101 -3.18 -42.59 2.89
CA ASP A 101 -1.74 -42.33 2.91
C ASP A 101 -1.43 -40.94 2.33
N ALA A 102 -1.11 -40.00 3.21
CA ALA A 102 -0.72 -38.65 2.86
C ALA A 102 0.80 -38.45 2.77
N THR A 103 1.63 -39.50 2.91
CA THR A 103 3.10 -39.39 2.87
C THR A 103 3.66 -38.71 1.60
N PRO A 104 3.03 -38.79 0.40
CA PRO A 104 3.47 -38.02 -0.77
C PRO A 104 3.29 -36.50 -0.63
N TRP A 105 2.51 -36.03 0.34
CA TRP A 105 2.24 -34.62 0.65
C TRP A 105 2.75 -34.28 2.06
N PRO A 106 4.08 -34.18 2.24
CA PRO A 106 4.71 -34.13 3.56
C PRO A 106 4.25 -32.95 4.42
N LEU A 107 3.94 -31.78 3.85
CA LEU A 107 3.46 -30.64 4.64
C LEU A 107 2.05 -30.89 5.20
N ILE A 108 1.19 -31.56 4.43
CA ILE A 108 -0.15 -31.94 4.88
C ILE A 108 -0.05 -33.05 5.94
N ASN A 109 0.74 -34.09 5.65
CA ASN A 109 0.89 -35.24 6.55
C ASN A 109 1.51 -34.86 7.91
N GLN A 110 2.59 -34.08 7.89
CA GLN A 110 3.27 -33.67 9.12
C GLN A 110 2.40 -32.71 9.95
N GLU A 111 1.67 -31.78 9.31
CA GLU A 111 0.75 -30.91 10.04
C GLU A 111 -0.43 -31.67 10.64
N ALA A 112 -1.01 -32.62 9.89
CA ALA A 112 -2.09 -33.47 10.37
C ALA A 112 -1.65 -34.28 11.60
N THR A 113 -0.46 -34.88 11.53
CA THR A 113 0.16 -35.63 12.62
C THR A 113 0.40 -34.75 13.84
N ALA A 114 1.00 -33.56 13.65
CA ALA A 114 1.30 -32.63 14.73
C ALA A 114 0.04 -32.11 15.44
N ARG A 115 -1.07 -31.96 14.70
CA ARG A 115 -2.35 -31.47 15.22
C ARG A 115 -3.30 -32.57 15.70
N GLY A 116 -2.99 -33.85 15.44
CA GLY A 116 -3.87 -34.97 15.80
C GLY A 116 -5.17 -35.02 14.99
N VAL A 117 -5.16 -34.54 13.75
CA VAL A 117 -6.34 -34.49 12.86
C VAL A 117 -6.08 -35.26 11.56
N SER A 118 -7.10 -35.45 10.74
CA SER A 118 -6.92 -36.13 9.45
C SER A 118 -6.21 -35.24 8.40
N PRO A 119 -5.43 -35.82 7.47
CA PRO A 119 -4.86 -35.07 6.34
C PRO A 119 -5.93 -34.35 5.49
N SER A 120 -7.10 -34.98 5.31
CA SER A 120 -8.24 -34.38 4.59
C SER A 120 -8.79 -33.14 5.29
N GLN A 121 -8.81 -33.11 6.62
CA GLN A 121 -9.18 -31.92 7.38
C GLN A 121 -8.17 -30.79 7.16
N VAL A 122 -6.86 -31.07 7.27
CA VAL A 122 -5.80 -30.06 7.03
C VAL A 122 -5.87 -29.50 5.61
N ALA A 123 -5.99 -30.36 4.59
CA ALA A 123 -6.10 -29.93 3.21
C ALA A 123 -7.33 -29.03 2.97
N THR A 124 -8.48 -29.41 3.55
CA THR A 124 -9.73 -28.64 3.45
C THR A 124 -9.60 -27.28 4.12
N GLU A 125 -9.01 -27.21 5.32
CA GLU A 125 -8.78 -25.95 6.03
C GLU A 125 -7.86 -25.01 5.24
N ILE A 126 -6.72 -25.52 4.74
CA ILE A 126 -5.77 -24.73 3.94
C ILE A 126 -6.44 -24.14 2.69
N ILE A 127 -7.18 -24.96 1.94
CA ILE A 127 -7.87 -24.50 0.73
C ILE A 127 -8.96 -23.50 1.06
N THR A 128 -9.71 -23.72 2.15
CA THR A 128 -10.75 -22.79 2.60
C THR A 128 -10.16 -21.44 2.97
N THR A 129 -9.09 -21.42 3.77
CA THR A 129 -8.38 -20.18 4.14
C THR A 129 -7.81 -19.48 2.92
N ALA A 130 -7.22 -20.21 1.97
CA ALA A 130 -6.70 -19.63 0.73
C ALA A 130 -7.81 -19.00 -0.11
N ASN A 131 -8.97 -19.65 -0.22
CA ASN A 131 -10.11 -19.10 -0.96
C ASN A 131 -10.66 -17.83 -0.30
N GLN A 132 -10.75 -17.79 1.03
CA GLN A 132 -11.14 -16.58 1.77
C GLN A 132 -10.13 -15.45 1.53
N TRP A 133 -8.84 -15.75 1.61
CA TRP A 133 -7.78 -14.79 1.35
C TRP A 133 -7.86 -14.22 -0.07
N ILE A 134 -8.08 -15.04 -1.10
CA ILE A 134 -8.20 -14.59 -2.49
C ILE A 134 -9.32 -13.54 -2.63
N GLN A 135 -10.47 -13.74 -2.00
CA GLN A 135 -11.58 -12.78 -2.06
C GLN A 135 -11.21 -11.44 -1.42
N ILE A 136 -10.52 -11.48 -0.27
CA ILE A 136 -10.08 -10.27 0.44
C ILE A 136 -8.99 -9.55 -0.36
N ALA A 137 -7.99 -10.29 -0.85
CA ALA A 137 -6.89 -9.75 -1.64
C ALA A 137 -7.39 -9.08 -2.93
N ALA A 138 -8.39 -9.67 -3.60
CA ALA A 138 -9.01 -9.09 -4.78
C ALA A 138 -9.71 -7.75 -4.47
N GLN A 139 -10.39 -7.62 -3.34
CA GLN A 139 -11.03 -6.37 -2.93
C GLN A 139 -10.00 -5.28 -2.63
N ILE A 140 -8.94 -5.62 -1.88
CA ILE A 140 -7.82 -4.70 -1.59
C ILE A 140 -7.20 -4.22 -2.91
N GLU A 141 -6.95 -5.14 -3.84
CA GLU A 141 -6.35 -4.83 -5.13
C GLU A 141 -7.24 -3.94 -5.99
N ALA A 142 -8.56 -4.18 -6.00
CA ALA A 142 -9.52 -3.37 -6.74
C ALA A 142 -9.55 -1.92 -6.22
N ILE A 143 -9.61 -1.72 -4.90
CA ILE A 143 -9.56 -0.38 -4.28
C ILE A 143 -8.26 0.33 -4.64
N ARG A 144 -7.13 -0.36 -4.45
CA ARG A 144 -5.81 0.21 -4.73
C ARG A 144 -5.66 0.59 -6.22
N MET A 145 -6.06 -0.28 -7.15
CA MET A 145 -5.99 0.02 -8.59
C MET A 145 -6.91 1.17 -8.99
N LYS A 146 -8.13 1.22 -8.42
CA LYS A 146 -9.05 2.33 -8.66
C LYS A 146 -8.46 3.65 -8.17
N ALA A 147 -7.95 3.70 -6.94
CA ALA A 147 -7.35 4.91 -6.39
C ALA A 147 -6.15 5.39 -7.23
N LYS A 148 -5.27 4.49 -7.68
CA LYS A 148 -4.16 4.86 -8.58
C LYS A 148 -4.64 5.40 -9.93
N ALA A 149 -5.70 4.82 -10.50
CA ALA A 149 -6.29 5.33 -11.73
C ALA A 149 -6.88 6.73 -11.55
N ASP A 150 -7.59 6.95 -10.44
CA ASP A 150 -8.19 8.25 -10.11
C ASP A 150 -7.11 9.31 -9.83
N ILE A 151 -6.02 8.97 -9.11
CA ILE A 151 -4.87 9.87 -8.85
C ILE A 151 -4.21 10.29 -10.16
N LYS A 152 -4.03 9.35 -11.10
CA LYS A 152 -3.47 9.65 -12.42
C LYS A 152 -4.35 10.59 -13.23
N ALA A 153 -5.67 10.51 -13.05
CA ALA A 153 -6.64 11.38 -13.71
C ALA A 153 -6.85 12.73 -12.98
N ALA A 154 -6.31 12.89 -11.76
CA ALA A 154 -6.45 14.11 -10.99
C ALA A 154 -5.80 15.30 -11.71
N THR A 155 -6.47 16.45 -11.62
CA THR A 155 -6.01 17.72 -12.19
C THR A 155 -5.48 18.69 -11.13
N THR A 156 -5.62 18.35 -9.85
CA THR A 156 -5.11 19.13 -8.73
C THR A 156 -4.47 18.25 -7.66
N TRP A 157 -3.56 18.82 -6.88
CA TRP A 157 -2.96 18.09 -5.75
C TRP A 157 -4.00 17.78 -4.66
N GLN A 158 -4.99 18.65 -4.44
CA GLN A 158 -6.06 18.40 -3.45
C GLN A 158 -6.89 17.17 -3.82
N GLN A 159 -7.14 16.95 -5.11
CA GLN A 159 -7.81 15.73 -5.57
C GLN A 159 -6.96 14.49 -5.25
N CYS A 160 -5.64 14.56 -5.45
CA CYS A 160 -4.73 13.46 -5.09
C CYS A 160 -4.81 13.13 -3.59
N GLU A 161 -4.79 14.14 -2.73
CA GLU A 161 -4.95 13.99 -1.28
C GLU A 161 -6.30 13.36 -0.91
N GLN A 162 -7.37 13.87 -1.51
CA GLN A 162 -8.72 13.38 -1.25
C GLN A 162 -8.86 11.90 -1.64
N ILE A 163 -8.37 11.52 -2.82
CA ILE A 163 -8.43 10.14 -3.30
C ILE A 163 -7.62 9.22 -2.38
N ALA A 164 -6.39 9.62 -2.00
CA ALA A 164 -5.55 8.81 -1.12
C ALA A 164 -6.17 8.62 0.28
N SER A 165 -6.87 9.62 0.82
CA SER A 165 -7.53 9.50 2.14
C SER A 165 -8.75 8.57 2.17
N GLN A 166 -9.27 8.19 1.00
CA GLN A 166 -10.47 7.36 0.85
C GLN A 166 -10.14 5.90 0.46
N ALA A 167 -8.87 5.61 0.19
CA ALA A 167 -8.36 4.31 -0.23
C ALA A 167 -7.85 3.49 0.96
#